data_AF-A0A7X4CWW1-F1
#
_entry.id   AF-A0A7X4CWW1-F1
#
_cell.length_a   1.000
_cell.length_b   1.000
_cell.length_c   1.000
_cell.angle_alpha   90.00
_cell.angle_beta   90.00
_cell.angle_gamma   90.00
#
_symmetry.space_group_name_H-M   'P 1'
#
loop_
_entity.id
_entity.type
_entity.pdbx_description
1 polymer ?
#
loop_
_entity_poly.entity_id
_entity_poly.type
_entity_poly.pdbx_seq_one_letter_code
_entity_poly.pdbx_strand_id
1 'polypeptide(L)'
;MAMQEGLGLKMATDGEFRRKSYWGHWVDAIDGFDVAPSLFTFHDETGEEQTFIAADCVGPLNKVAPISTDEFAFLKTAVDSAEPKITMPSPSTLHFWRMSDTIAGSGYATDEAFFDDLCAIFRQETADLAALGCRYVQLDEVPLIMLGSPAVCDRVRALGGDPDRLLDLYIEAMNAAVCGRGEVVAGMHMCRGNFRGKWLSEGGYDRISERVFQNVDVDAFMLEYDTVRAGGFEPLRHVPDDKSVVLGIVSSKIPDLEAAEDLKRRIDEAARYIDRERLSLSPQCGFASTVAGNPVGAADERAKLETIVRVADEVWS
;
A
#
# COMPACT_ATOMS: atom_id res chain seq x y z
N MET A 1 -3.00 -13.56 -14.55
CA MET A 1 -4.48 -13.61 -14.48
C MET A 1 -4.97 -15.04 -14.42
N ALA A 2 -4.85 -15.85 -15.48
CA ALA A 2 -5.31 -17.26 -15.48
C ALA A 2 -4.86 -18.12 -14.28
N MET A 3 -3.62 -17.97 -13.78
CA MET A 3 -3.16 -18.65 -12.56
C MET A 3 -3.93 -18.19 -11.30
N GLN A 4 -4.16 -16.89 -11.14
CA GLN A 4 -4.90 -16.34 -10.00
C GLN A 4 -6.37 -16.84 -10.00
N GLU A 5 -7.02 -16.81 -11.16
CA GLU A 5 -8.41 -17.29 -11.30
C GLU A 5 -8.52 -18.81 -11.17
N GLY A 6 -7.58 -19.56 -11.75
CA GLY A 6 -7.54 -21.01 -11.66
C GLY A 6 -7.32 -21.52 -10.23
N LEU A 7 -6.77 -20.69 -9.35
CA LEU A 7 -6.68 -20.97 -7.91
C LEU A 7 -7.94 -20.60 -7.14
N GLY A 8 -8.85 -19.79 -7.70
CA GLY A 8 -10.10 -19.38 -7.05
C GLY A 8 -10.09 -18.00 -6.39
N LEU A 9 -9.04 -17.17 -6.62
CA LEU A 9 -9.00 -15.80 -6.09
C LEU A 9 -10.16 -14.97 -6.64
N LYS A 10 -10.83 -14.21 -5.75
CA LYS A 10 -11.97 -13.34 -6.11
C LYS A 10 -11.55 -12.02 -6.73
N MET A 11 -10.33 -11.57 -6.49
CA MET A 11 -9.74 -10.40 -7.12
C MET A 11 -8.48 -10.82 -7.88
N ALA A 12 -8.22 -10.15 -9.00
CA ALA A 12 -7.02 -10.37 -9.79
C ALA A 12 -6.31 -9.05 -10.08
N THR A 13 -4.98 -9.09 -10.09
CA THR A 13 -4.14 -7.98 -10.55
C THR A 13 -3.38 -8.41 -11.81
N ASP A 14 -2.83 -7.43 -12.54
CA ASP A 14 -1.91 -7.71 -13.64
C ASP A 14 -0.49 -8.05 -13.14
N GLY A 15 -0.28 -8.10 -11.82
CA GLY A 15 1.00 -8.36 -11.16
C GLY A 15 1.99 -7.19 -11.22
N GLU A 16 1.55 -6.01 -11.66
CA GLU A 16 2.41 -4.82 -11.88
C GLU A 16 3.57 -5.07 -12.85
N PHE A 17 3.49 -6.10 -13.70
CA PHE A 17 4.56 -6.48 -14.63
C PHE A 17 4.89 -5.39 -15.68
N ARG A 18 4.00 -4.40 -15.84
CA ARG A 18 4.18 -3.25 -16.74
C ARG A 18 4.99 -2.11 -16.09
N ARG A 19 5.26 -2.20 -14.80
CA ARG A 19 5.87 -1.14 -13.99
C ARG A 19 7.31 -1.48 -13.66
N LYS A 20 8.18 -0.45 -13.65
CA LYS A 20 9.56 -0.58 -13.12
C LYS A 20 9.60 -0.46 -11.59
N SER A 21 8.68 0.33 -11.05
CA SER A 21 8.47 0.56 -9.62
C SER A 21 7.00 0.88 -9.39
N TYR A 22 6.49 0.58 -8.19
CA TYR A 22 5.07 0.75 -7.86
C TYR A 22 4.59 2.22 -7.92
N TRP A 23 5.51 3.19 -7.86
CA TRP A 23 5.19 4.62 -7.89
C TRP A 23 5.71 5.35 -9.13
N GLY A 24 6.73 4.83 -9.83
CA GLY A 24 7.42 5.57 -10.90
C GLY A 24 6.52 5.94 -12.07
N HIS A 25 5.54 5.09 -12.40
CA HIS A 25 4.57 5.35 -13.47
C HIS A 25 3.67 6.57 -13.20
N TRP A 26 3.50 6.98 -11.93
CA TRP A 26 2.82 8.24 -11.59
C TRP A 26 3.70 9.44 -11.89
N VAL A 27 4.98 9.38 -11.51
CA VAL A 27 5.95 10.45 -11.82
C VAL A 27 6.13 10.61 -13.32
N ASP A 28 6.19 9.52 -14.08
CA ASP A 28 6.34 9.57 -15.54
C ASP A 28 5.12 10.20 -16.27
N ALA A 29 3.92 10.10 -15.69
CA ALA A 29 2.67 10.51 -16.33
C ALA A 29 2.15 11.90 -15.90
N ILE A 30 2.82 12.55 -14.94
CA ILE A 30 2.43 13.84 -14.36
C ILE A 30 3.56 14.84 -14.61
N ASP A 31 3.27 15.85 -15.43
CA ASP A 31 4.16 17.00 -15.60
C ASP A 31 4.30 17.76 -14.28
N GLY A 32 5.48 18.34 -14.03
CA GLY A 32 5.83 18.97 -12.76
C GLY A 32 6.49 18.04 -11.74
N PHE A 33 6.54 16.72 -11.98
CA PHE A 33 7.40 15.81 -11.23
C PHE A 33 8.74 15.54 -11.92
N ASP A 34 9.77 15.31 -11.11
CA ASP A 34 11.05 14.68 -11.43
C ASP A 34 11.39 13.70 -10.30
N VAL A 35 12.62 13.16 -10.30
CA VAL A 35 13.15 12.32 -9.22
C VAL A 35 14.42 12.92 -8.63
N ALA A 36 14.56 12.80 -7.32
CA ALA A 36 15.74 13.22 -6.59
C ALA A 36 16.11 12.21 -5.49
N PRO A 37 17.33 12.27 -4.93
CA PRO A 37 17.70 11.40 -3.82
C PRO A 37 16.77 11.55 -2.62
N SER A 38 16.39 10.43 -2.02
CA SER A 38 15.63 10.38 -0.76
C SER A 38 16.46 10.92 0.40
N LEU A 39 15.80 11.54 1.37
CA LEU A 39 16.39 11.93 2.67
C LEU A 39 16.45 10.76 3.67
N PHE A 40 15.92 9.60 3.29
CA PHE A 40 15.90 8.36 4.06
C PHE A 40 16.78 7.31 3.38
N THR A 41 17.26 6.35 4.16
CA THR A 41 18.05 5.21 3.69
C THR A 41 17.45 3.91 4.20
N PHE A 42 17.58 2.85 3.40
CA PHE A 42 17.28 1.49 3.86
C PHE A 42 18.45 0.94 4.66
N HIS A 43 18.20 0.11 5.67
CA HIS A 43 19.24 -0.56 6.47
C HIS A 43 19.01 -2.08 6.49
N ASP A 44 20.09 -2.86 6.44
CA ASP A 44 20.02 -4.32 6.70
C ASP A 44 20.43 -4.69 8.12
N GLU A 45 20.41 -5.99 8.41
CA GLU A 45 20.83 -6.58 9.68
C GLU A 45 22.28 -6.23 10.08
N THR A 46 23.12 -5.83 9.12
CA THR A 46 24.51 -5.42 9.37
C THR A 46 24.67 -3.91 9.57
N GLY A 47 23.58 -3.14 9.37
CA GLY A 47 23.56 -1.68 9.44
C GLY A 47 24.00 -0.98 8.15
N GLU A 48 24.19 -1.71 7.05
CA GLU A 48 24.59 -1.10 5.77
C GLU A 48 23.45 -0.27 5.18
N GLU A 49 23.74 1.03 4.97
CA GLU A 49 22.78 1.97 4.39
C GLU A 49 22.73 1.86 2.87
N GLN A 50 21.51 1.92 2.33
CA GLN A 50 21.28 2.02 0.89
C GLN A 50 20.40 3.22 0.57
N THR A 51 20.91 4.11 -0.28
CA THR A 51 20.17 5.25 -0.81
C THR A 51 19.20 4.81 -1.92
N PHE A 52 18.15 5.61 -2.11
CA PHE A 52 17.17 5.42 -3.17
C PHE A 52 16.66 6.77 -3.69
N ILE A 53 15.96 6.74 -4.82
CA ILE A 53 15.32 7.93 -5.40
C ILE A 53 13.87 8.05 -4.94
N ALA A 54 13.36 9.27 -4.91
CA ALA A 54 11.99 9.61 -4.57
C ALA A 54 11.44 10.67 -5.53
N ALA A 55 10.13 10.84 -5.55
CA ALA A 55 9.47 11.90 -6.30
C ALA A 55 9.89 13.29 -5.78
N ASP A 56 10.09 14.22 -6.71
CA ASP A 56 10.46 15.61 -6.47
C ASP A 56 9.58 16.51 -7.34
N CYS A 57 8.92 17.49 -6.73
CA CYS A 57 8.06 18.43 -7.45
C CYS A 57 8.93 19.59 -7.95
N VAL A 58 9.03 19.74 -9.26
CA VAL A 58 9.84 20.78 -9.92
C VAL A 58 8.99 21.88 -10.57
N GLY A 59 7.67 21.72 -10.56
CA GLY A 59 6.71 22.69 -11.08
C GLY A 59 5.25 22.32 -10.78
N PRO A 60 4.28 23.09 -11.31
CA PRO A 60 2.85 22.79 -11.17
C PRO A 60 2.47 21.41 -11.73
N LEU A 61 1.67 20.66 -10.98
CA LEU A 61 1.31 19.29 -11.32
C LEU A 61 0.19 19.21 -12.36
N ASN A 62 0.42 18.46 -13.45
CA ASN A 62 -0.61 18.22 -14.47
C ASN A 62 -0.52 16.79 -15.01
N LYS A 63 -1.63 16.05 -14.99
CA LYS A 63 -1.70 14.74 -15.66
C LYS A 63 -1.62 14.93 -17.18
N VAL A 64 -0.56 14.41 -17.80
CA VAL A 64 -0.30 14.55 -19.25
C VAL A 64 -0.42 13.24 -20.03
N ALA A 65 -0.55 12.11 -19.32
CA ALA A 65 -0.74 10.80 -19.90
C ALA A 65 -1.70 9.93 -19.05
N PRO A 66 -2.27 8.85 -19.63
CA PRO A 66 -2.83 7.74 -18.87
C PRO A 66 -1.86 7.24 -17.79
N ILE A 67 -2.33 7.03 -16.55
CA ILE A 67 -1.48 6.52 -15.47
C ILE A 67 -1.65 5.01 -15.32
N SER A 68 -2.86 4.56 -15.02
CA SER A 68 -3.21 3.14 -14.79
C SER A 68 -4.36 2.67 -15.68
N THR A 69 -5.03 3.56 -16.42
CA THR A 69 -6.16 3.19 -17.30
C THR A 69 -5.81 2.19 -18.39
N ASP A 70 -4.61 2.26 -18.97
CA ASP A 70 -4.17 1.32 -20.01
C ASP A 70 -3.91 -0.08 -19.42
N GLU A 71 -3.37 -0.12 -18.21
CA GLU A 71 -3.14 -1.36 -17.45
C GLU A 71 -4.48 -2.01 -17.10
N PHE A 72 -5.45 -1.20 -16.64
CA PHE A 72 -6.80 -1.65 -16.34
C PHE A 72 -7.53 -2.17 -17.58
N ALA A 73 -7.46 -1.43 -18.69
CA ALA A 73 -8.10 -1.85 -19.94
C ALA A 73 -7.60 -3.22 -20.39
N PHE A 74 -6.29 -3.48 -20.26
CA PHE A 74 -5.73 -4.80 -20.49
C PHE A 74 -6.21 -5.84 -19.47
N LEU A 75 -6.10 -5.55 -18.16
CA LEU A 75 -6.46 -6.49 -17.09
C LEU A 75 -7.92 -6.94 -17.23
N LYS A 76 -8.83 -6.02 -17.51
CA LYS A 76 -10.25 -6.28 -17.74
C LYS A 76 -10.50 -7.28 -18.87
N THR A 77 -9.68 -7.28 -19.91
CA THR A 77 -9.81 -8.25 -21.03
C THR A 77 -9.18 -9.61 -20.74
N ALA A 78 -8.40 -9.70 -19.67
CA ALA A 78 -7.60 -10.87 -19.34
C ALA A 78 -8.10 -11.62 -18.08
N VAL A 79 -9.20 -11.17 -17.49
CA VAL A 79 -9.91 -11.86 -16.40
C VAL A 79 -11.31 -12.24 -16.87
N ASP A 80 -11.76 -13.42 -16.46
CA ASP A 80 -13.09 -13.93 -16.84
C ASP A 80 -14.12 -13.73 -15.70
N SER A 81 -13.68 -13.89 -14.45
CA SER A 81 -14.56 -14.00 -13.27
C SER A 81 -14.06 -13.25 -12.04
N ALA A 82 -12.75 -13.05 -11.90
CA ALA A 82 -12.21 -12.28 -10.78
C ALA A 82 -12.40 -10.77 -11.01
N GLU A 83 -12.65 -10.03 -9.94
CA GLU A 83 -12.72 -8.56 -9.98
C GLU A 83 -11.32 -7.98 -10.25
N PRO A 84 -11.12 -7.20 -11.33
CA PRO A 84 -9.87 -6.48 -11.55
C PRO A 84 -9.58 -5.49 -10.42
N LYS A 85 -8.40 -5.59 -9.83
CA LYS A 85 -7.89 -4.63 -8.85
C LYS A 85 -6.71 -3.84 -9.42
N ILE A 86 -6.80 -2.51 -9.35
CA ILE A 86 -5.68 -1.60 -9.69
C ILE A 86 -5.04 -1.08 -8.42
N THR A 87 -3.71 -1.15 -8.36
CA THR A 87 -2.89 -0.57 -7.28
C THR A 87 -2.29 0.75 -7.77
N MET A 88 -2.21 1.73 -6.88
CA MET A 88 -1.63 3.05 -7.11
C MET A 88 -0.80 3.42 -5.88
N PRO A 89 0.32 4.14 -5.99
CA PRO A 89 0.98 4.68 -4.82
C PRO A 89 0.02 5.62 -4.09
N SER A 90 0.21 5.79 -2.79
CA SER A 90 -0.49 6.84 -2.07
C SER A 90 0.08 8.25 -2.37
N PRO A 91 -0.73 9.33 -2.23
CA PRO A 91 -0.23 10.70 -2.27
C PRO A 91 0.98 10.96 -1.36
N SER A 92 0.94 10.47 -0.11
CA SER A 92 2.01 10.66 0.88
C SER A 92 3.32 10.02 0.44
N THR A 93 3.28 8.89 -0.29
CA THR A 93 4.48 8.25 -0.85
C THR A 93 5.23 9.18 -1.82
N LEU A 94 4.50 10.03 -2.55
CA LEU A 94 5.08 11.00 -3.49
C LEU A 94 5.62 12.27 -2.80
N HIS A 95 5.62 12.31 -1.46
CA HIS A 95 6.08 13.44 -0.65
C HIS A 95 7.06 13.02 0.46
N PHE A 96 6.71 12.03 1.26
CA PHE A 96 7.37 11.73 2.54
C PHE A 96 8.89 11.52 2.47
N TRP A 97 9.38 10.91 1.40
CA TRP A 97 10.80 10.58 1.27
C TRP A 97 11.71 11.80 1.11
N ARG A 98 11.15 12.96 0.79
CA ARG A 98 11.86 14.25 0.77
C ARG A 98 11.19 15.31 1.65
N MET A 99 9.98 15.06 2.15
CA MET A 99 9.20 15.97 2.99
C MET A 99 9.11 17.36 2.32
N SER A 100 9.35 18.45 3.04
CA SER A 100 9.30 19.80 2.47
C SER A 100 10.33 20.04 1.34
N ASP A 101 11.40 19.22 1.23
CA ASP A 101 12.30 19.28 0.09
C ASP A 101 11.63 18.79 -1.21
N THR A 102 10.54 18.00 -1.13
CA THR A 102 9.75 17.58 -2.31
C THR A 102 9.25 18.80 -3.08
N ILE A 103 8.81 19.85 -2.40
CA ILE A 103 8.21 21.01 -3.06
C ILE A 103 9.18 22.20 -3.18
N ALA A 104 10.43 22.04 -2.75
CA ALA A 104 11.40 23.12 -2.72
C ALA A 104 11.73 23.60 -4.14
N GLY A 105 11.35 24.85 -4.45
CA GLY A 105 11.57 25.43 -5.78
C GLY A 105 10.51 25.08 -6.83
N SER A 106 9.49 24.29 -6.48
CA SER A 106 8.35 23.94 -7.35
C SER A 106 7.42 25.12 -7.68
N GLY A 107 7.40 26.14 -6.82
CA GLY A 107 6.43 27.23 -6.84
C GLY A 107 5.23 27.02 -5.91
N TYR A 108 5.04 25.85 -5.31
CA TYR A 108 4.06 25.65 -4.23
C TYR A 108 4.52 26.36 -2.94
N ALA A 109 3.58 27.04 -2.28
CA ALA A 109 3.86 27.78 -1.05
C ALA A 109 3.83 26.89 0.21
N THR A 110 3.04 25.81 0.18
CA THR A 110 2.85 24.88 1.30
C THR A 110 2.61 23.46 0.79
N ASP A 111 2.84 22.46 1.66
CA ASP A 111 2.58 21.05 1.35
C ASP A 111 1.09 20.82 1.04
N GLU A 112 0.19 21.54 1.72
CA GLU A 112 -1.26 21.46 1.48
C GLU A 112 -1.62 21.89 0.05
N ALA A 113 -1.02 22.98 -0.46
CA ALA A 113 -1.27 23.43 -1.84
C ALA A 113 -0.75 22.42 -2.88
N PHE A 114 0.36 21.74 -2.58
CA PHE A 114 0.85 20.63 -3.40
C PHE A 114 -0.12 19.44 -3.37
N PHE A 115 -0.62 19.07 -2.19
CA PHE A 115 -1.57 17.97 -2.03
C PHE A 115 -2.93 18.28 -2.66
N ASP A 116 -3.39 19.52 -2.70
CA ASP A 116 -4.62 19.91 -3.39
C ASP A 116 -4.58 19.51 -4.88
N ASP A 117 -3.49 19.87 -5.56
CA ASP A 117 -3.29 19.55 -6.99
C ASP A 117 -3.01 18.06 -7.20
N LEU A 118 -2.14 17.45 -6.38
CA LEU A 118 -1.84 16.02 -6.48
C LEU A 118 -3.10 15.18 -6.28
N CYS A 119 -3.89 15.47 -5.25
CA CYS A 119 -5.12 14.72 -4.97
C CYS A 119 -6.19 14.97 -6.04
N ALA A 120 -6.19 16.11 -6.73
CA ALA A 120 -7.04 16.31 -7.90
C ALA A 120 -6.69 15.34 -9.04
N ILE A 121 -5.41 15.04 -9.25
CA ILE A 121 -4.96 14.04 -10.22
C ILE A 121 -5.39 12.63 -9.79
N PHE A 122 -5.29 12.29 -8.50
CA PHE A 122 -5.79 11.00 -7.98
C PHE A 122 -7.29 10.81 -8.23
N ARG A 123 -8.10 11.85 -7.98
CA ARG A 123 -9.54 11.82 -8.26
C ARG A 123 -9.81 11.69 -9.75
N GLN A 124 -9.04 12.39 -10.60
CA GLN A 124 -9.16 12.28 -12.06
C GLN A 124 -8.85 10.86 -12.54
N GLU A 125 -7.74 10.25 -12.09
CA GLU A 125 -7.38 8.88 -12.45
C GLU A 125 -8.43 7.86 -11.96
N THR A 126 -8.93 8.02 -10.73
CA THR A 126 -10.00 7.15 -10.20
C THR A 126 -11.28 7.28 -11.03
N ALA A 127 -11.66 8.49 -11.44
CA ALA A 127 -12.82 8.73 -12.29
C ALA A 127 -12.63 8.13 -13.69
N ASP A 128 -11.44 8.24 -14.28
CA ASP A 128 -11.11 7.67 -15.59
C ASP A 128 -11.16 6.13 -15.54
N LEU A 129 -10.61 5.52 -14.47
CA LEU A 129 -10.71 4.08 -14.20
C LEU A 129 -12.17 3.63 -14.03
N ALA A 130 -12.97 4.38 -13.26
CA ALA A 130 -14.38 4.10 -13.06
C ALA A 130 -15.17 4.16 -14.39
N ALA A 131 -14.85 5.12 -15.26
CA ALA A 131 -15.46 5.24 -16.59
C ALA A 131 -15.15 4.03 -17.50
N LEU A 132 -14.01 3.36 -17.28
CA LEU A 132 -13.66 2.10 -17.94
C LEU A 132 -14.33 0.88 -17.27
N GLY A 133 -15.00 1.07 -16.14
CA GLY A 133 -15.68 0.04 -15.37
C GLY A 133 -14.83 -0.58 -14.26
N CYS A 134 -13.77 0.09 -13.80
CA CYS A 134 -13.04 -0.33 -12.60
C CYS A 134 -13.93 -0.14 -11.37
N ARG A 135 -13.97 -1.15 -10.49
CA ARG A 135 -14.75 -1.11 -9.25
C ARG A 135 -13.89 -1.20 -7.99
N TYR A 136 -12.60 -1.47 -8.13
CA TYR A 136 -11.68 -1.60 -7.01
C TYR A 136 -10.34 -0.93 -7.30
N VAL A 137 -9.99 0.07 -6.50
CA VAL A 137 -8.66 0.67 -6.47
C VAL A 137 -8.01 0.48 -5.10
N GLN A 138 -6.69 0.35 -5.08
CA GLN A 138 -5.90 0.21 -3.87
C GLN A 138 -4.84 1.32 -3.83
N LEU A 139 -4.74 2.01 -2.70
CA LEU A 139 -3.62 2.89 -2.38
C LEU A 139 -2.54 2.11 -1.62
N ASP A 140 -1.35 2.04 -2.19
CA ASP A 140 -0.17 1.45 -1.56
C ASP A 140 0.50 2.49 -0.68
N GLU A 141 0.27 2.37 0.62
CA GLU A 141 0.66 3.36 1.61
C GLU A 141 1.80 2.90 2.51
N VAL A 142 2.90 3.66 2.49
CA VAL A 142 4.11 3.38 3.28
C VAL A 142 4.30 4.40 4.40
N PRO A 143 4.26 5.73 4.17
CA PRO A 143 4.54 6.74 5.21
C PRO A 143 3.76 6.62 6.52
N LEU A 144 2.46 6.34 6.51
CA LEU A 144 1.62 6.28 7.71
C LEU A 144 2.16 5.25 8.71
N ILE A 145 2.47 4.03 8.26
CA ILE A 145 3.05 3.00 9.13
C ILE A 145 4.50 3.32 9.51
N MET A 146 5.26 3.99 8.64
CA MET A 146 6.61 4.49 9.01
C MET A 146 6.53 5.47 10.18
N LEU A 147 5.56 6.38 10.18
CA LEU A 147 5.31 7.31 11.28
C LEU A 147 4.83 6.61 12.57
N GLY A 148 4.56 5.31 12.54
CA GLY A 148 4.38 4.49 13.76
C GLY A 148 5.68 4.22 14.52
N SER A 149 6.85 4.32 13.86
CA SER A 149 8.13 4.00 14.48
C SER A 149 8.79 5.21 15.14
N PRO A 150 9.27 5.07 16.39
CA PRO A 150 10.05 6.10 17.07
C PRO A 150 11.30 6.52 16.28
N ALA A 151 12.01 5.57 15.65
CA ALA A 151 13.23 5.87 14.90
C ALA A 151 12.96 6.75 13.67
N VAL A 152 11.88 6.46 12.94
CA VAL A 152 11.44 7.30 11.83
C VAL A 152 10.99 8.67 12.33
N CYS A 153 10.24 8.73 13.43
CA CYS A 153 9.82 10.00 14.02
C CYS A 153 11.02 10.87 14.42
N ASP A 154 12.07 10.27 14.99
CA ASP A 154 13.29 10.98 15.36
C ASP A 154 14.06 11.45 14.13
N ARG A 155 14.09 10.66 13.05
CA ARG A 155 14.66 11.07 11.76
C ARG A 155 13.91 12.26 11.16
N VAL A 156 12.57 12.22 11.15
CA VAL A 156 11.73 13.33 10.68
C VAL A 156 12.04 14.61 11.48
N ARG A 157 12.12 14.51 12.82
CA ARG A 157 12.48 15.66 13.68
C ARG A 157 13.89 16.17 13.39
N ALA A 158 14.85 15.27 13.18
CA ALA A 158 16.23 15.65 12.85
C ALA A 158 16.35 16.37 11.51
N LEU A 159 15.44 16.08 10.57
CA LEU A 159 15.32 16.76 9.29
C LEU A 159 14.41 18.02 9.36
N GLY A 160 13.97 18.41 10.56
CA GLY A 160 13.18 19.62 10.80
C GLY A 160 11.67 19.47 10.63
N GLY A 161 11.17 18.27 10.38
CA GLY A 161 9.74 17.98 10.27
C GLY A 161 9.06 17.69 11.61
N ASP A 162 7.73 17.66 11.60
CA ASP A 162 6.89 17.23 12.72
C ASP A 162 6.14 15.94 12.36
N PRO A 163 6.47 14.79 13.00
CA PRO A 163 5.83 13.52 12.70
C PRO A 163 4.31 13.51 12.90
N ASP A 164 3.79 14.25 13.88
CA ASP A 164 2.35 14.25 14.18
C ASP A 164 1.58 15.13 13.19
N ARG A 165 2.19 16.24 12.75
CA ARG A 165 1.67 17.06 11.63
C ARG A 165 1.68 16.29 10.32
N LEU A 166 2.77 15.57 10.01
CA LEU A 166 2.83 14.74 8.79
C LEU A 166 1.77 13.63 8.82
N LEU A 167 1.51 13.04 10.00
CA LEU A 167 0.47 12.04 10.15
C LEU A 167 -0.92 12.62 9.83
N ASP A 168 -1.25 13.81 10.34
CA ASP A 168 -2.52 14.49 9.99
C ASP A 168 -2.60 14.84 8.51
N LEU A 169 -1.55 15.48 7.98
CA LEU A 169 -1.46 15.87 6.57
C LEU A 169 -1.67 14.68 5.62
N TYR A 170 -1.08 13.54 5.93
CA TYR A 170 -1.22 12.35 5.10
C TYR A 170 -2.59 11.70 5.21
N ILE A 171 -3.21 11.68 6.39
CA ILE A 171 -4.61 11.24 6.52
C ILE A 171 -5.52 12.14 5.68
N GLU A 172 -5.35 13.46 5.74
CA GLU A 172 -6.10 14.42 4.94
C GLU A 172 -5.88 14.21 3.43
N ALA A 173 -4.63 14.02 3.00
CA ALA A 173 -4.30 13.76 1.60
C ALA A 173 -4.91 12.44 1.10
N MET A 174 -4.89 11.36 1.90
CA MET A 174 -5.56 10.10 1.52
C MET A 174 -7.04 10.33 1.28
N ASN A 175 -7.72 11.01 2.21
CA ASN A 175 -9.15 11.30 2.11
C ASN A 175 -9.46 12.17 0.90
N ALA A 176 -8.64 13.19 0.63
CA ALA A 176 -8.79 14.07 -0.54
C ALA A 176 -8.60 13.31 -1.87
N ALA A 177 -7.69 12.33 -1.91
CA ALA A 177 -7.42 11.52 -3.10
C ALA A 177 -8.57 10.56 -3.45
N VAL A 178 -9.26 10.01 -2.44
CA VAL A 178 -10.38 9.06 -2.62
C VAL A 178 -11.76 9.73 -2.57
N CYS A 179 -11.81 11.04 -2.35
CA CYS A 179 -13.06 11.80 -2.30
C CYS A 179 -13.78 11.78 -3.66
N GLY A 180 -15.09 11.55 -3.65
CA GLY A 180 -15.90 11.56 -4.87
C GLY A 180 -15.74 10.31 -5.75
N ARG A 181 -15.14 9.23 -5.24
CA ARG A 181 -14.95 7.94 -5.95
C ARG A 181 -16.24 7.20 -6.33
N GLY A 182 -17.39 7.66 -5.84
CA GLY A 182 -18.68 7.02 -6.11
C GLY A 182 -18.75 5.62 -5.50
N GLU A 183 -19.08 4.62 -6.32
CA GLU A 183 -19.19 3.23 -5.88
C GLU A 183 -17.89 2.42 -6.05
N VAL A 184 -16.79 3.06 -6.42
CA VAL A 184 -15.48 2.40 -6.48
C VAL A 184 -15.02 2.13 -5.06
N VAL A 185 -14.71 0.87 -4.76
CA VAL A 185 -14.11 0.45 -3.49
C VAL A 185 -12.67 0.93 -3.44
N ALA A 186 -12.30 1.62 -2.36
CA ALA A 186 -10.94 2.03 -2.05
C ALA A 186 -10.36 1.14 -0.95
N GLY A 187 -9.34 0.36 -1.29
CA GLY A 187 -8.48 -0.32 -0.32
C GLY A 187 -7.24 0.51 0.02
N MET A 188 -6.68 0.32 1.20
CA MET A 188 -5.35 0.83 1.57
C MET A 188 -4.47 -0.30 2.04
N HIS A 189 -3.38 -0.56 1.32
CA HIS A 189 -2.34 -1.45 1.78
C HIS A 189 -1.32 -0.69 2.63
N MET A 190 -1.20 -1.06 3.89
CA MET A 190 -0.20 -0.46 4.79
C MET A 190 1.08 -1.29 4.75
N CYS A 191 2.05 -0.82 3.96
CA CYS A 191 3.29 -1.53 3.68
C CYS A 191 4.44 -1.03 4.55
N ARG A 192 5.25 -1.94 5.11
CA ARG A 192 6.43 -1.56 5.93
C ARG A 192 7.71 -1.29 5.11
N GLY A 193 7.57 -1.18 3.79
CA GLY A 193 8.69 -1.06 2.87
C GLY A 193 9.41 -2.39 2.70
N ASN A 194 9.24 -3.02 1.55
CA ASN A 194 9.97 -4.24 1.19
C ASN A 194 11.15 -3.89 0.28
N PHE A 195 12.37 -3.93 0.80
CA PHE A 195 13.57 -3.75 -0.02
C PHE A 195 14.64 -4.76 0.37
N ARG A 196 14.73 -5.91 -0.32
CA ARG A 196 15.80 -6.91 -0.10
C ARG A 196 15.91 -7.46 1.34
N GLY A 197 14.80 -7.64 2.04
CA GLY A 197 14.83 -8.01 3.48
C GLY A 197 15.36 -6.88 4.39
N LYS A 198 15.75 -5.73 3.83
CA LYS A 198 15.98 -4.46 4.52
C LYS A 198 14.62 -3.84 4.82
N TRP A 199 14.51 -3.21 5.99
CA TRP A 199 13.30 -2.53 6.43
C TRP A 199 13.61 -1.07 6.75
N LEU A 200 12.60 -0.22 6.60
CA LEU A 200 12.69 1.20 6.98
C LEU A 200 12.24 1.44 8.43
N SER A 201 11.49 0.49 9.00
CA SER A 201 10.82 0.68 10.28
C SER A 201 10.47 -0.66 10.94
N GLU A 202 10.49 -0.68 12.27
CA GLU A 202 9.94 -1.74 13.12
C GLU A 202 8.86 -1.15 14.03
N GLY A 203 7.81 -1.92 14.31
CA GLY A 203 6.72 -1.48 15.18
C GLY A 203 5.34 -2.00 14.76
N GLY A 204 4.51 -2.28 15.76
CA GLY A 204 3.08 -2.55 15.60
C GLY A 204 2.30 -1.28 15.25
N TYR A 205 1.00 -1.43 14.98
CA TYR A 205 0.12 -0.32 14.64
C TYR A 205 -0.30 0.54 15.85
N ASP A 206 0.10 0.18 17.08
CA ASP A 206 -0.42 0.77 18.32
C ASP A 206 -0.40 2.30 18.33
N ARG A 207 0.71 2.93 17.89
CA ARG A 207 0.88 4.39 17.90
C ARG A 207 -0.11 5.12 16.97
N ILE A 208 -0.43 4.50 15.83
CA ILE A 208 -1.14 5.17 14.72
C ILE A 208 -2.57 4.67 14.53
N SER A 209 -2.89 3.47 15.03
CA SER A 209 -4.11 2.74 14.70
C SER A 209 -5.39 3.52 14.96
N GLU A 210 -5.50 4.17 16.12
CA GLU A 210 -6.68 4.98 16.44
C GLU A 210 -6.88 6.11 15.43
N ARG A 211 -5.82 6.91 15.17
CA ARG A 211 -5.90 8.03 14.21
C ARG A 211 -6.10 7.55 12.78
N VAL A 212 -5.37 6.52 12.34
CA VAL A 212 -5.40 6.06 10.95
C VAL A 212 -6.68 5.30 10.65
N PHE A 213 -7.03 4.28 11.46
CA PHE A 213 -8.19 3.42 11.15
C PHE A 213 -9.51 4.19 11.26
N GLN A 214 -9.61 5.14 12.19
CA GLN A 214 -10.83 5.95 12.34
C GLN A 214 -10.95 7.04 11.29
N ASN A 215 -9.85 7.70 10.90
CA ASN A 215 -9.95 8.94 10.12
C ASN A 215 -9.61 8.80 8.63
N VAL A 216 -9.02 7.69 8.18
CA VAL A 216 -8.78 7.44 6.73
C VAL A 216 -10.05 6.88 6.08
N ASP A 217 -10.61 7.55 5.08
CA ASP A 217 -11.86 7.24 4.39
C ASP A 217 -11.68 6.16 3.30
N VAL A 218 -11.30 4.95 3.71
CA VAL A 218 -11.19 3.76 2.85
C VAL A 218 -12.11 2.66 3.34
N ASP A 219 -12.46 1.74 2.44
CA ASP A 219 -13.41 0.64 2.67
C ASP A 219 -12.71 -0.61 3.26
N ALA A 220 -11.42 -0.77 2.99
CA ALA A 220 -10.63 -1.91 3.44
C ALA A 220 -9.18 -1.53 3.76
N PHE A 221 -8.65 -2.10 4.84
CA PHE A 221 -7.21 -2.06 5.16
C PHE A 221 -6.54 -3.41 4.88
N MET A 222 -5.42 -3.42 4.17
CA MET A 222 -4.59 -4.60 3.93
C MET A 222 -3.31 -4.48 4.76
N LEU A 223 -3.28 -5.21 5.88
CA LEU A 223 -2.33 -4.99 6.95
C LEU A 223 -1.30 -6.12 7.05
N GLU A 224 -0.02 -5.77 7.04
CA GLU A 224 1.08 -6.71 7.23
C GLU A 224 1.16 -7.23 8.68
N TYR A 225 1.19 -8.56 8.85
CA TYR A 225 1.29 -9.26 10.14
C TYR A 225 2.13 -10.56 10.08
N ASP A 226 2.90 -10.82 9.02
CA ASP A 226 3.62 -12.10 8.85
C ASP A 226 4.69 -12.40 9.92
N THR A 227 5.24 -11.37 10.58
CA THR A 227 6.28 -11.53 11.60
C THR A 227 5.85 -11.00 12.96
N VAL A 228 6.52 -11.47 14.02
CA VAL A 228 6.36 -10.94 15.39
C VAL A 228 6.68 -9.44 15.46
N ARG A 229 7.55 -8.93 14.57
CA ARG A 229 7.91 -7.51 14.51
C ARG A 229 6.74 -6.62 14.06
N ALA A 230 5.71 -7.19 13.44
CA ALA A 230 4.51 -6.48 13.01
C ALA A 230 3.53 -6.18 14.16
N GLY A 231 3.81 -6.64 15.38
CA GLY A 231 2.95 -6.49 16.55
C GLY A 231 1.77 -7.47 16.56
N GLY A 232 0.87 -7.28 17.52
CA GLY A 232 -0.34 -8.09 17.67
C GLY A 232 -1.57 -7.48 16.98
N PHE A 233 -2.72 -8.15 17.15
CA PHE A 233 -4.00 -7.75 16.55
C PHE A 233 -4.80 -6.77 17.41
N GLU A 234 -4.32 -6.43 18.61
CA GLU A 234 -4.96 -5.47 19.52
C GLU A 234 -5.36 -4.14 18.86
N PRO A 235 -4.56 -3.57 17.93
CA PRO A 235 -4.93 -2.34 17.23
C PRO A 235 -6.19 -2.43 16.37
N LEU A 236 -6.61 -3.64 15.97
CA LEU A 236 -7.82 -3.84 15.15
C LEU A 236 -9.10 -3.39 15.86
N ARG A 237 -9.09 -3.28 17.20
CA ARG A 237 -10.21 -2.71 17.99
C ARG A 237 -10.56 -1.27 17.61
N HIS A 238 -9.65 -0.56 16.94
CA HIS A 238 -9.86 0.81 16.50
C HIS A 238 -10.50 0.90 15.11
N VAL A 239 -10.70 -0.23 14.40
CA VAL A 239 -11.30 -0.26 13.07
C VAL A 239 -12.81 -0.04 13.17
N PRO A 240 -13.36 1.05 12.58
CA PRO A 240 -14.79 1.33 12.58
C PRO A 240 -15.63 0.27 11.87
N ASP A 241 -16.89 0.10 12.26
CA ASP A 241 -17.76 -1.01 11.82
C ASP A 241 -18.07 -1.08 10.32
N ASP A 242 -17.91 0.04 9.62
CA ASP A 242 -18.10 0.17 8.18
C ASP A 242 -16.88 -0.24 7.35
N LYS A 243 -15.77 -0.64 7.97
CA LYS A 243 -14.52 -1.02 7.29
C LYS A 243 -14.17 -2.49 7.45
N SER A 244 -13.49 -3.04 6.45
CA SER A 244 -12.98 -4.41 6.46
C SER A 244 -11.45 -4.45 6.63
N VAL A 245 -10.92 -5.60 7.03
CA VAL A 245 -9.47 -5.82 7.19
C VAL A 245 -9.05 -7.10 6.48
N VAL A 246 -8.06 -6.98 5.62
CA VAL A 246 -7.34 -8.12 5.02
C VAL A 246 -6.08 -8.38 5.85
N LEU A 247 -6.01 -9.57 6.44
CA LEU A 247 -4.90 -10.03 7.26
C LEU A 247 -3.77 -10.54 6.36
N GLY A 248 -2.70 -9.76 6.26
CA GLY A 248 -1.47 -10.12 5.57
C GLY A 248 -0.58 -11.02 6.44
N ILE A 249 -1.01 -12.27 6.65
CA ILE A 249 -0.37 -13.23 7.58
C ILE A 249 0.39 -14.37 6.88
N VAL A 250 0.41 -14.37 5.54
CA VAL A 250 1.24 -15.26 4.72
C VAL A 250 2.46 -14.49 4.23
N SER A 251 3.66 -15.00 4.46
CA SER A 251 4.86 -14.25 4.11
C SER A 251 5.12 -14.28 2.61
N SER A 252 5.39 -13.12 2.02
CA SER A 252 5.83 -12.97 0.62
C SER A 252 7.35 -12.81 0.50
N LYS A 253 8.09 -12.96 1.60
CA LYS A 253 9.55 -12.73 1.68
C LYS A 253 10.37 -13.99 1.86
N ILE A 254 9.74 -15.10 2.26
CA ILE A 254 10.39 -16.40 2.45
C ILE A 254 9.62 -17.49 1.68
N PRO A 255 10.31 -18.50 1.13
CA PRO A 255 9.65 -19.56 0.35
C PRO A 255 8.86 -20.53 1.23
N ASP A 256 9.19 -20.62 2.52
CA ASP A 256 8.53 -21.53 3.47
C ASP A 256 7.02 -21.31 3.51
N LEU A 257 6.26 -22.39 3.33
CA LEU A 257 4.81 -22.35 3.33
C LEU A 257 4.27 -22.40 4.75
N GLU A 258 3.36 -21.48 5.06
CA GLU A 258 2.67 -21.41 6.34
C GLU A 258 1.70 -22.60 6.51
N ALA A 259 1.64 -23.15 7.72
CA ALA A 259 0.68 -24.21 8.03
C ALA A 259 -0.75 -23.65 8.07
N ALA A 260 -1.69 -24.33 7.39
CA ALA A 260 -3.10 -23.91 7.36
C ALA A 260 -3.71 -23.73 8.76
N GLU A 261 -3.39 -24.63 9.69
CA GLU A 261 -3.89 -24.55 11.07
C GLU A 261 -3.33 -23.34 11.84
N ASP A 262 -2.08 -22.94 11.55
CA ASP A 262 -1.52 -21.72 12.14
C ASP A 262 -2.24 -20.49 11.57
N LEU A 263 -2.52 -20.46 10.26
CA LEU A 263 -3.28 -19.36 9.64
C LEU A 263 -4.69 -19.22 10.24
N LYS A 264 -5.42 -20.34 10.40
CA LYS A 264 -6.75 -20.35 11.06
C LYS A 264 -6.68 -19.84 12.48
N ARG A 265 -5.72 -20.32 13.28
CA ARG A 265 -5.52 -19.84 14.66
C ARG A 265 -5.30 -18.33 14.70
N ARG A 266 -4.49 -17.80 13.78
CA ARG A 266 -4.24 -16.35 13.69
C ARG A 266 -5.47 -15.55 13.26
N ILE A 267 -6.31 -16.10 12.38
CA ILE A 267 -7.60 -15.50 12.04
C ILE A 267 -8.51 -15.48 13.27
N ASP A 268 -8.58 -16.56 14.05
CA ASP A 268 -9.34 -16.62 15.30
C ASP A 268 -8.84 -15.63 16.36
N GLU A 269 -7.52 -15.39 16.42
CA GLU A 269 -6.93 -14.38 17.28
C GLU A 269 -7.34 -12.95 16.87
N ALA A 270 -7.30 -12.64 15.57
CA ALA A 270 -7.74 -11.35 15.04
C ALA A 270 -9.26 -11.15 15.24
N ALA A 271 -10.05 -12.21 15.10
CA ALA A 271 -11.50 -12.20 15.28
C ALA A 271 -11.97 -11.88 16.72
N ARG A 272 -11.03 -11.75 17.68
CA ARG A 272 -11.33 -11.23 19.03
C ARG A 272 -11.50 -9.72 19.07
N TYR A 273 -11.04 -9.02 18.04
CA TYR A 273 -11.00 -7.55 17.98
C TYR A 273 -11.89 -6.96 16.87
N ILE A 274 -12.24 -7.75 15.86
CA ILE A 274 -13.09 -7.36 14.74
C ILE A 274 -13.92 -8.58 14.30
N ASP A 275 -15.15 -8.36 13.85
CA ASP A 275 -16.04 -9.43 13.40
C ASP A 275 -15.41 -10.23 12.25
N ARG A 276 -15.55 -11.56 12.30
CA ARG A 276 -14.92 -12.48 11.34
C ARG A 276 -15.38 -12.22 9.91
N GLU A 277 -16.62 -11.82 9.71
CA GLU A 277 -17.25 -11.52 8.43
C GLU A 277 -16.62 -10.31 7.73
N ARG A 278 -15.90 -9.47 8.49
CA ARG A 278 -15.16 -8.30 8.00
C ARG A 278 -13.67 -8.59 7.81
N LEU A 279 -13.23 -9.82 8.04
CA LEU A 279 -11.86 -10.27 7.83
C LEU A 279 -11.70 -10.95 6.47
N SER A 280 -10.51 -10.84 5.91
CA SER A 280 -10.06 -11.59 4.73
C SER A 280 -8.60 -11.99 4.88
N LEU A 281 -8.11 -12.88 4.02
CA LEU A 281 -6.73 -13.40 4.08
C LEU A 281 -5.95 -13.01 2.82
N SER A 282 -4.70 -12.56 3.01
CA SER A 282 -3.78 -12.30 1.90
C SER A 282 -2.33 -12.62 2.28
N PRO A 283 -1.39 -12.58 1.31
CA PRO A 283 0.00 -12.38 1.63
C PRO A 283 0.19 -11.04 2.37
N GLN A 284 1.30 -10.90 3.09
CA GLN A 284 1.65 -9.66 3.80
C GLN A 284 1.73 -8.46 2.84
N CYS A 285 2.32 -8.66 1.67
CA CYS A 285 2.66 -7.65 0.68
C CYS A 285 2.70 -8.36 -0.69
N GLY A 286 2.93 -7.61 -1.78
CA GLY A 286 3.19 -8.21 -3.09
C GLY A 286 4.38 -9.19 -3.09
N PHE A 287 4.37 -10.12 -4.04
CA PHE A 287 5.45 -11.11 -4.24
C PHE A 287 6.66 -10.56 -5.01
N ALA A 288 6.59 -9.36 -5.57
CA ALA A 288 7.73 -8.68 -6.16
C ALA A 288 8.53 -7.92 -5.09
N SER A 289 9.86 -8.08 -5.05
CA SER A 289 10.73 -7.38 -4.08
C SER A 289 11.84 -6.55 -4.74
N THR A 290 11.55 -5.85 -5.84
CA THR A 290 12.47 -5.09 -6.73
C THR A 290 13.25 -5.92 -7.77
N VAL A 291 13.86 -5.23 -8.74
CA VAL A 291 14.62 -5.75 -9.91
C VAL A 291 15.71 -6.78 -9.54
N ALA A 292 16.19 -6.79 -8.29
CA ALA A 292 17.24 -7.70 -7.84
C ALA A 292 16.74 -9.09 -7.41
N GLY A 293 15.43 -9.32 -7.37
CA GLY A 293 14.81 -10.63 -7.10
C GLY A 293 14.33 -10.83 -5.65
N ASN A 294 13.35 -11.73 -5.51
CA ASN A 294 12.78 -12.24 -4.26
C ASN A 294 13.19 -13.72 -4.12
N PRO A 295 13.59 -14.24 -2.93
CA PRO A 295 13.80 -15.68 -2.74
C PRO A 295 12.55 -16.53 -3.01
N VAL A 296 11.35 -15.93 -3.00
CA VAL A 296 10.10 -16.60 -3.36
C VAL A 296 10.01 -16.78 -4.88
N GLY A 297 10.06 -18.03 -5.34
CA GLY A 297 9.88 -18.37 -6.76
C GLY A 297 8.41 -18.52 -7.16
N ALA A 298 8.14 -18.63 -8.46
CA ALA A 298 6.77 -18.77 -8.98
C ALA A 298 6.02 -20.00 -8.45
N ALA A 299 6.74 -21.09 -8.12
CA ALA A 299 6.15 -22.27 -7.51
C ALA A 299 5.73 -22.02 -6.05
N ASP A 300 6.55 -21.30 -5.29
CA ASP A 300 6.29 -20.92 -3.91
C ASP A 300 5.11 -19.94 -3.82
N GLU A 301 5.12 -18.92 -4.71
CA GLU A 301 3.99 -17.99 -4.88
C GLU A 301 2.68 -18.74 -5.12
N ARG A 302 2.67 -19.66 -6.09
CA ARG A 302 1.48 -20.46 -6.39
C ARG A 302 1.01 -21.28 -5.19
N ALA A 303 1.92 -21.96 -4.48
CA ALA A 303 1.59 -22.78 -3.32
C ALA A 303 1.03 -21.94 -2.16
N LYS A 304 1.57 -20.73 -1.96
CA LYS A 304 1.08 -19.76 -0.96
C LYS A 304 -0.32 -19.26 -1.31
N LEU A 305 -0.56 -18.88 -2.57
CA LEU A 305 -1.89 -18.46 -3.04
C LEU A 305 -2.93 -19.58 -2.95
N GLU A 306 -2.56 -20.81 -3.31
CA GLU A 306 -3.42 -21.99 -3.17
C GLU A 306 -3.78 -22.25 -1.70
N THR A 307 -2.82 -22.10 -0.80
CA THR A 307 -3.04 -22.22 0.65
C THR A 307 -3.97 -21.13 1.17
N ILE A 308 -3.84 -19.90 0.69
CA ILE A 308 -4.74 -18.80 1.04
C ILE A 308 -6.17 -19.11 0.63
N VAL A 309 -6.41 -19.54 -0.61
CA VAL A 309 -7.76 -19.86 -1.09
C VAL A 309 -8.36 -21.01 -0.29
N ARG A 310 -7.60 -22.09 -0.07
CA ARG A 310 -8.07 -23.22 0.75
C ARG A 310 -8.47 -22.79 2.17
N VAL A 311 -7.62 -22.01 2.85
CA VAL A 311 -7.91 -21.55 4.21
C VAL A 311 -9.10 -20.60 4.20
N ALA A 312 -9.22 -19.73 3.20
CA ALA A 312 -10.35 -18.83 3.08
C ALA A 312 -11.66 -19.59 2.91
N ASP A 313 -11.69 -20.60 2.03
CA ASP A 313 -12.87 -21.45 1.86
C ASP A 313 -13.20 -22.17 3.17
N GLU A 314 -12.23 -22.74 3.89
CA GLU A 314 -12.49 -23.45 5.15
C GLU A 314 -12.98 -22.54 6.30
N VAL A 315 -12.68 -21.25 6.28
CA VAL A 315 -13.03 -20.30 7.35
C VAL A 315 -14.34 -19.54 7.08
N TRP A 316 -14.63 -19.22 5.81
CA TRP A 316 -15.75 -18.32 5.43
C TRP A 316 -16.81 -18.97 4.52
N SER A 317 -16.73 -20.27 4.22
CA SER A 317 -17.79 -21.01 3.51
C SER A 317 -19.07 -21.22 4.31
#